data_AF-A0A949FKK7-F1
#
_entry.id   AF-A0A949FKK7-F1
#
_cell.length_a   1.000
_cell.length_b   1.000
_cell.length_c   1.000
_cell.angle_alpha   90.00
_cell.angle_beta   90.00
_cell.angle_gamma   90.00
#
_symmetry.space_group_name_H-M   'P 1'
#
loop_
_entity.id
_entity.type
_entity.pdbx_description
1 polymer ?
#
loop_
_entity_poly.entity_id
_entity_poly.type
_entity_poly.pdbx_seq_one_letter_code
_entity_poly.pdbx_strand_id
1 'polypeptide(L)'
;MQTIFAPITSPSRAGISVIRISGTETKECLKALGFKGAPQHQKVSLQKILDSKTSQKIDEALISFFQAPKSFTGEDVAEISIHASPFILKKILEILSGQKNCRLAEAGEFSKRAFLNGKLDLVQAEAIPDLIAAETSAQHRQALLQLEGGLGEVYQNWRFRLIEIIARIEAAIDFPDDDLPQNIVEAVERDVKNLSAEIAQHLDDKKIGQKIKDGLNLAIIGAPNVGKSSLINFLAQSEVAIVSEFAGTTRDIVEAHLSIAGVWLRISDTAGIRETNDPIEKEGIRRALQKAALADIKIFLVDATNPILREDLIDENTIVVVNKIDLVGATLQQAQGDKSVMLSLLKHANTSELLSKLEEKILALVPNQSSPLITQERYRVALQECVKNLEDFSLQKNIELAAEDLRLAAREIGKIIGEVGIENILDVIFSRFCIGK
;
A
#
# COMPACT_ATOMS: atom_id res chain seq x y z
N MET A 1 -10.71 27.21 -8.93
CA MET A 1 -9.42 26.89 -8.27
C MET A 1 -8.29 27.59 -9.03
N GLN A 2 -7.15 27.82 -8.39
CA GLN A 2 -5.94 28.31 -9.08
C GLN A 2 -5.39 27.23 -10.01
N THR A 3 -4.71 27.62 -11.09
CA THR A 3 -3.98 26.68 -11.94
C THR A 3 -2.69 26.26 -11.24
N ILE A 4 -2.42 24.96 -11.20
CA ILE A 4 -1.23 24.42 -10.55
C ILE A 4 -0.26 23.84 -11.56
N PHE A 5 1.02 23.87 -11.21
CA PHE A 5 2.05 23.21 -11.98
C PHE A 5 3.14 22.61 -11.09
N ALA A 6 3.75 21.52 -11.52
CA ALA A 6 4.92 20.93 -10.87
C ALA A 6 5.64 19.97 -11.82
N PRO A 7 6.94 19.72 -11.62
CA PRO A 7 7.59 18.55 -12.20
C PRO A 7 6.96 17.27 -11.64
N ILE A 8 6.68 16.28 -12.50
CA ILE A 8 6.05 15.00 -12.14
C ILE A 8 7.00 13.80 -12.32
N THR A 9 8.23 14.06 -12.77
CA THR A 9 9.31 13.09 -12.90
C THR A 9 10.33 13.25 -11.78
N SER A 10 10.98 12.14 -11.38
CA SER A 10 12.05 12.16 -10.37
C SER A 10 13.21 13.08 -10.79
N PRO A 11 13.80 13.85 -9.87
CA PRO A 11 14.93 14.74 -10.16
C PRO A 11 16.26 14.03 -10.45
N SER A 12 16.27 12.69 -10.54
CA SER A 12 17.45 11.89 -10.93
C SER A 12 17.99 12.27 -12.31
N ARG A 13 19.23 11.86 -12.63
CA ARG A 13 19.86 12.06 -13.96
C ARG A 13 19.10 11.30 -15.06
N ALA A 14 17.97 11.83 -15.50
CA ALA A 14 17.16 11.32 -16.60
C ALA A 14 17.48 12.05 -17.90
N GLY A 15 17.06 11.51 -19.05
CA GLY A 15 17.10 12.25 -20.32
C GLY A 15 16.00 13.31 -20.43
N ILE A 16 14.86 13.08 -19.76
CA ILE A 16 13.63 13.88 -19.87
C ILE A 16 13.08 14.22 -18.49
N SER A 17 12.55 15.42 -18.34
CA SER A 17 11.73 15.84 -17.20
C SER A 17 10.35 16.27 -17.70
N VAL A 18 9.29 15.90 -16.99
CA VAL A 18 7.91 16.27 -17.36
C VAL A 18 7.37 17.26 -16.36
N ILE A 19 6.87 18.40 -16.85
CA ILE A 19 6.14 19.39 -16.05
C ILE A 19 4.65 19.25 -16.39
N ARG A 20 3.81 19.04 -15.38
CA ARG A 20 2.36 19.01 -15.52
C ARG A 20 1.78 20.34 -15.09
N ILE A 21 0.78 20.81 -15.83
CA ILE A 21 -0.04 21.99 -15.53
C ILE A 21 -1.51 21.54 -15.48
N SER A 22 -2.29 21.96 -14.49
CA SER A 22 -3.72 21.66 -14.36
C SER A 22 -4.51 22.89 -13.92
N GLY A 23 -5.59 23.20 -14.61
CA GLY A 23 -6.50 24.30 -14.27
C GLY A 23 -6.93 25.15 -15.46
N THR A 24 -7.71 26.20 -15.19
CA THR A 24 -8.32 27.05 -16.23
C THR A 24 -7.32 27.86 -17.05
N GLU A 25 -6.15 28.18 -16.49
CA GLU A 25 -5.10 28.98 -17.14
C GLU A 25 -4.10 28.13 -17.93
N THR A 26 -4.31 26.82 -18.03
CA THR A 26 -3.36 25.90 -18.69
C THR A 26 -3.01 26.33 -20.12
N LYS A 27 -3.99 26.80 -20.90
CA LYS A 27 -3.76 27.30 -22.27
C LYS A 27 -2.96 28.61 -22.29
N GLU A 28 -3.19 29.50 -21.34
CA GLU A 28 -2.43 30.75 -21.22
C GLU A 28 -0.99 30.48 -20.78
N CYS A 29 -0.78 29.52 -19.88
CA CYS A 29 0.55 29.04 -19.50
C CYS A 29 1.33 28.50 -20.72
N LEU A 30 0.68 27.72 -21.57
CA LEU A 30 1.29 27.23 -22.81
C LEU A 30 1.67 28.36 -23.76
N LYS A 31 0.80 29.37 -23.94
CA LYS A 31 1.12 30.56 -24.75
C LYS A 31 2.32 31.32 -24.19
N ALA A 32 2.40 31.50 -22.87
CA ALA A 32 3.51 32.17 -22.20
C ALA A 32 4.86 31.45 -22.39
N LEU A 33 4.83 30.12 -22.58
CA LEU A 33 6.00 29.31 -22.92
C LEU A 33 6.35 29.32 -24.41
N GLY A 34 5.59 30.04 -25.24
CA GLY A 34 5.84 30.16 -26.68
C GLY A 34 5.12 29.13 -27.56
N PHE A 35 4.11 28.43 -27.02
CA PHE A 35 3.29 27.50 -27.80
C PHE A 35 2.62 28.21 -28.98
N LYS A 36 2.82 27.69 -30.19
CA LYS A 36 2.21 28.24 -31.41
C LYS A 36 0.94 27.47 -31.79
N GLY A 37 -0.15 28.20 -31.99
CA GLY A 37 -1.46 27.65 -32.37
C GLY A 37 -2.32 27.29 -31.16
N ALA A 38 -3.38 26.52 -31.40
CA ALA A 38 -4.27 26.03 -30.35
C ALA A 38 -3.90 24.58 -29.97
N PRO A 39 -3.69 24.28 -28.67
CA PRO A 39 -3.45 22.91 -28.24
C PRO A 39 -4.70 22.05 -28.48
N GLN A 40 -4.52 20.85 -29.00
CA GLN A 40 -5.61 19.94 -29.35
C GLN A 40 -5.67 18.77 -28.36
N HIS A 41 -6.88 18.38 -27.97
CA HIS A 41 -7.12 17.28 -27.04
C HIS A 41 -6.50 15.97 -27.54
N GLN A 42 -5.75 15.27 -26.66
CA GLN A 42 -5.08 14.00 -26.92
C GLN A 42 -4.11 14.06 -28.12
N LYS A 43 -3.52 15.23 -28.39
CA LYS A 43 -2.45 15.37 -29.38
C LYS A 43 -1.17 15.84 -28.74
N VAL A 44 -0.07 15.31 -29.26
CA VAL A 44 1.29 15.73 -28.94
C VAL A 44 1.76 16.69 -30.01
N SER A 45 2.48 17.75 -29.60
CA SER A 45 3.11 18.70 -30.53
C SER A 45 4.55 18.97 -30.10
N LEU A 46 5.45 19.08 -31.07
CA LEU A 46 6.82 19.52 -30.83
C LEU A 46 6.86 21.05 -30.90
N GLN A 47 7.26 21.70 -29.80
CA GLN A 47 7.22 23.16 -29.67
C GLN A 47 8.56 23.67 -29.12
N LYS A 48 8.94 24.87 -29.54
CA LYS A 48 10.07 25.57 -28.93
C LYS A 48 9.60 26.27 -27.67
N ILE A 49 10.31 26.06 -26.57
CA ILE A 49 10.09 26.80 -25.32
C ILE A 49 10.91 28.08 -25.38
N LEU A 50 10.25 29.23 -25.20
CA LEU A 50 10.86 30.54 -25.33
C LEU A 50 10.84 31.28 -24.00
N ASP A 51 11.87 32.08 -23.74
CA ASP A 51 11.87 33.03 -22.63
C ASP A 51 10.93 34.20 -22.97
N SER A 52 9.92 34.41 -22.13
CA SER A 52 8.90 35.46 -22.32
C SER A 52 9.48 36.90 -22.39
N LYS A 53 10.67 37.15 -21.81
CA LYS A 53 11.31 38.47 -21.78
C LYS A 53 12.27 38.67 -22.94
N THR A 54 13.07 37.66 -23.28
CA THR A 54 14.16 37.78 -24.28
C THR A 54 13.83 37.15 -25.63
N SER A 55 12.74 36.38 -25.73
CA SER A 55 12.39 35.55 -26.89
C SER A 55 13.47 34.54 -27.29
N GLN A 56 14.46 34.27 -26.42
CA GLN A 56 15.48 33.26 -26.67
C GLN A 56 14.92 31.85 -26.47
N LYS A 57 15.40 30.89 -27.27
CA LYS A 57 15.05 29.48 -27.12
C LYS A 57 15.67 28.95 -25.83
N ILE A 58 14.82 28.49 -24.91
CA ILE A 58 15.21 27.77 -23.69
C ILE A 58 15.39 26.29 -23.99
N ASP A 59 14.41 25.69 -24.68
CA ASP A 59 14.40 24.27 -25.02
C ASP A 59 13.50 23.97 -26.23
N GLU A 60 13.41 22.71 -26.63
CA GLU A 60 12.43 22.15 -27.55
C GLU A 60 11.77 20.94 -26.88
N ALA A 61 10.45 21.01 -26.71
CA ALA A 61 9.70 20.11 -25.85
C ALA A 61 8.56 19.45 -26.61
N LEU A 62 8.24 18.21 -26.21
CA LEU A 62 6.98 17.58 -26.57
C LEU A 62 5.91 18.04 -25.59
N ILE A 63 4.81 18.56 -26.12
CA ILE A 63 3.68 19.07 -25.33
C ILE A 63 2.44 18.24 -25.66
N SER A 64 1.92 17.56 -24.65
CA SER A 64 0.64 16.84 -24.68
C SER A 64 -0.44 17.67 -24.00
N PHE A 65 -1.64 17.75 -24.60
CA PHE A 65 -2.76 18.50 -24.03
C PHE A 65 -4.01 17.64 -23.86
N PHE A 66 -4.65 17.75 -22.70
CA PHE A 66 -5.88 17.07 -22.33
C PHE A 66 -6.93 18.13 -21.94
N GLN A 67 -8.02 18.18 -22.69
CA GLN A 67 -9.11 19.11 -22.42
C GLN A 67 -10.05 18.53 -21.35
N ALA A 68 -10.51 19.37 -20.43
CA ALA A 68 -11.56 19.01 -19.47
C ALA A 68 -12.81 18.46 -20.19
N PRO A 69 -13.54 17.47 -19.63
CA PRO A 69 -13.25 16.72 -18.39
C PRO A 69 -12.38 15.46 -18.63
N LYS A 70 -11.81 15.30 -19.83
CA LYS A 70 -11.09 14.10 -20.28
C LYS A 70 -9.58 14.22 -20.00
N SER A 71 -9.26 14.47 -18.73
CA SER A 71 -7.90 14.56 -18.21
C SER A 71 -7.78 13.82 -16.88
N PHE A 72 -6.57 13.69 -16.36
CA PHE A 72 -6.32 13.07 -15.05
C PHE A 72 -7.06 13.78 -13.92
N THR A 73 -6.92 15.10 -13.84
CA THR A 73 -7.56 15.91 -12.79
C THR A 73 -9.01 16.25 -13.08
N GLY A 74 -9.51 16.04 -14.30
CA GLY A 74 -10.82 16.54 -14.75
C GLY A 74 -10.80 18.00 -15.22
N GLU A 75 -9.69 18.72 -15.08
CA GLU A 75 -9.49 20.09 -15.59
C GLU A 75 -8.76 20.09 -16.95
N ASP A 76 -8.53 21.25 -17.56
CA ASP A 76 -7.57 21.34 -18.67
C ASP A 76 -6.17 21.02 -18.11
N VAL A 77 -5.47 20.05 -18.74
CA VAL A 77 -4.13 19.59 -18.34
C VAL A 77 -3.16 19.65 -19.51
N ALA A 78 -1.95 20.13 -19.25
CA ALA A 78 -0.83 20.05 -20.18
C ALA A 78 0.36 19.34 -19.53
N GLU A 79 1.04 18.51 -20.32
CA GLU A 79 2.28 17.85 -19.92
C GLU A 79 3.39 18.24 -20.89
N ILE A 80 4.48 18.76 -20.34
CA ILE A 80 5.59 19.36 -21.09
C ILE A 80 6.83 18.52 -20.81
N SER A 81 7.23 17.71 -21.79
CA SER A 81 8.42 16.87 -21.74
C SER A 81 9.62 17.65 -22.25
N ILE A 82 10.50 18.05 -21.34
CA ILE A 82 11.71 18.84 -21.57
C ILE A 82 12.97 18.00 -21.38
N HIS A 83 14.11 18.47 -21.87
CA HIS A 83 15.39 17.90 -21.46
C HIS A 83 15.58 18.11 -19.95
N ALA A 84 16.04 17.08 -19.24
CA ALA A 84 16.17 17.10 -17.77
C ALA A 84 17.38 17.95 -17.29
N SER A 85 17.32 19.25 -17.55
CA SER A 85 18.30 20.24 -17.11
C SER A 85 17.75 21.06 -15.95
N PRO A 86 18.46 21.14 -14.81
CA PRO A 86 18.06 22.00 -13.70
C PRO A 86 17.85 23.47 -14.10
N PHE A 87 18.63 23.94 -15.07
CA PHE A 87 18.49 25.30 -15.61
C PHE A 87 17.17 25.48 -16.37
N ILE A 88 16.82 24.53 -17.25
CA ILE A 88 15.58 24.56 -18.05
C ILE A 88 14.37 24.49 -17.11
N LEU A 89 14.38 23.56 -16.16
CA LEU A 89 13.31 23.41 -15.17
C LEU A 89 13.11 24.71 -14.38
N LYS A 90 14.18 25.29 -13.84
CA LYS A 90 14.11 26.57 -13.12
C LYS A 90 13.50 27.67 -13.97
N LYS A 91 13.92 27.80 -15.23
CA LYS A 91 13.41 28.83 -16.15
C LYS A 91 11.92 28.67 -16.46
N ILE A 92 11.46 27.44 -16.69
CA ILE A 92 10.04 27.19 -16.96
C ILE A 92 9.21 27.46 -15.70
N LEU A 93 9.66 27.02 -14.52
CA LEU A 93 8.97 27.31 -13.27
C LEU A 93 8.90 28.82 -12.97
N GLU A 94 9.94 29.59 -13.28
CA GLU A 94 9.93 31.06 -13.20
C GLU A 94 8.86 31.67 -14.13
N ILE A 95 8.76 31.21 -15.38
CA ILE A 95 7.77 31.71 -16.35
C ILE A 95 6.34 31.38 -15.90
N LEU A 96 6.10 30.15 -15.44
CA LEU A 96 4.80 29.69 -14.96
C LEU A 96 4.38 30.41 -13.67
N SER A 97 5.31 30.62 -12.74
CA SER A 97 5.06 31.38 -11.50
C SER A 97 4.72 32.84 -11.77
N GLY A 98 5.17 33.41 -12.90
CA GLY A 98 4.83 34.76 -13.32
C GLY A 98 3.43 34.90 -13.93
N GLN A 99 2.73 33.80 -14.22
CA GLN A 99 1.39 33.85 -14.78
C GLN A 99 0.34 34.16 -13.72
N LYS A 100 -0.71 34.87 -14.12
CA LYS A 100 -1.83 35.19 -13.24
C LYS A 100 -2.52 33.90 -12.79
N ASN A 101 -2.91 33.84 -11.51
CA ASN A 101 -3.70 32.75 -10.96
C ASN A 101 -3.04 31.36 -11.08
N CYS A 102 -1.71 31.32 -11.10
CA CYS A 102 -0.89 30.12 -11.19
C CYS A 102 -0.02 29.95 -9.93
N ARG A 103 0.15 28.73 -9.45
CA ARG A 103 1.07 28.41 -8.34
C ARG A 103 1.70 27.02 -8.48
N LEU A 104 2.75 26.76 -7.72
CA LEU A 104 3.28 25.41 -7.56
C LEU A 104 2.22 24.50 -6.92
N ALA A 105 2.13 23.26 -7.40
CA ALA A 105 1.28 22.24 -6.81
C ALA A 105 1.81 21.81 -5.42
N GLU A 106 0.89 21.53 -4.51
CA GLU A 106 1.18 20.87 -3.24
C GLU A 106 1.37 19.35 -3.45
N ALA A 107 1.84 18.66 -2.41
CA ALA A 107 1.95 17.20 -2.41
C ALA A 107 0.58 16.54 -2.65
N GLY A 108 0.50 15.64 -3.63
CA GLY A 108 -0.73 14.91 -3.96
C GLY A 108 -1.85 15.76 -4.56
N GLU A 109 -1.63 17.04 -4.87
CA GLU A 109 -2.71 17.93 -5.27
C GLU A 109 -3.36 17.56 -6.61
N PHE A 110 -2.62 16.96 -7.56
CA PHE A 110 -3.24 16.54 -8.82
C PHE A 110 -4.22 15.39 -8.57
N SER A 111 -3.83 14.40 -7.78
CA SER A 111 -4.70 13.31 -7.35
C SER A 111 -5.87 13.81 -6.49
N LYS A 112 -5.65 14.79 -5.60
CA LYS A 112 -6.71 15.44 -4.83
C LYS A 112 -7.76 16.09 -5.72
N ARG A 113 -7.34 16.79 -6.78
CA ARG A 113 -8.26 17.40 -7.77
C ARG A 113 -8.99 16.34 -8.59
N ALA A 114 -8.32 15.26 -8.98
CA ALA A 114 -8.95 14.13 -9.65
C ALA A 114 -10.09 13.56 -8.79
N PHE A 115 -9.86 13.34 -7.50
CA PHE A 115 -10.89 12.94 -6.54
C PHE A 115 -12.04 13.95 -6.44
N LEU A 116 -11.74 15.23 -6.22
CA LEU A 116 -12.77 16.28 -6.10
C LEU A 116 -13.63 16.46 -7.37
N ASN A 117 -13.07 16.15 -8.54
CA ASN A 117 -13.77 16.21 -9.82
C ASN A 117 -14.41 14.86 -10.22
N GLY A 118 -14.48 13.89 -9.31
CA GLY A 118 -15.13 12.59 -9.53
C GLY A 118 -14.42 11.72 -10.57
N LYS A 119 -13.12 11.95 -10.81
CA LYS A 119 -12.29 11.12 -11.70
C LYS A 119 -11.81 9.84 -11.01
N LEU A 120 -11.71 9.88 -9.68
CA LEU A 120 -11.28 8.80 -8.80
C LEU A 120 -12.16 8.84 -7.56
N ASP A 121 -12.48 7.68 -7.00
CA ASP A 121 -12.94 7.61 -5.61
C ASP A 121 -11.75 7.70 -4.63
N LEU A 122 -12.02 7.82 -3.33
CA LEU A 122 -10.96 7.98 -2.34
C LEU A 122 -10.10 6.71 -2.20
N VAL A 123 -10.68 5.54 -2.42
CA VAL A 123 -10.00 4.24 -2.32
C VAL A 123 -9.01 4.06 -3.46
N GLN A 124 -9.38 4.48 -4.67
CA GLN A 124 -8.53 4.53 -5.86
C GLN A 124 -7.42 5.57 -5.69
N ALA A 125 -7.74 6.75 -5.17
CA ALA A 125 -6.74 7.78 -4.90
C ALA A 125 -5.66 7.25 -3.92
N GLU A 126 -6.06 6.57 -2.85
CA GLU A 126 -5.15 5.93 -1.90
C GLU A 126 -4.30 4.78 -2.49
N ALA A 127 -4.70 4.20 -3.63
CA ALA A 127 -3.93 3.15 -4.32
C ALA A 127 -2.77 3.69 -5.17
N ILE A 128 -2.82 4.97 -5.59
CA ILE A 128 -1.79 5.56 -6.46
C ILE A 128 -0.40 5.54 -5.82
N PRO A 129 -0.20 5.96 -4.54
CA PRO A 129 1.11 5.88 -3.89
C PRO A 129 1.61 4.44 -3.80
N ASP A 130 0.72 3.50 -3.48
CA ASP A 130 1.05 2.09 -3.32
C ASP A 130 1.50 1.49 -4.66
N LEU A 131 0.85 1.85 -5.77
CA LEU A 131 1.25 1.42 -7.11
C LEU A 131 2.63 1.96 -7.49
N ILE A 132 2.93 3.22 -7.15
CA ILE A 132 4.21 3.83 -7.48
C ILE A 132 5.34 3.32 -6.59
N ALA A 133 5.03 2.96 -5.35
CA ALA A 133 5.99 2.40 -4.39
C ALA A 133 6.16 0.88 -4.52
N ALA A 134 5.39 0.21 -5.38
CA ALA A 134 5.45 -1.23 -5.54
C ALA A 134 6.81 -1.68 -6.10
N GLU A 135 7.51 -2.52 -5.33
CA GLU A 135 8.79 -3.13 -5.75
C GLU A 135 8.63 -4.61 -6.10
N THR A 136 7.51 -5.23 -5.68
CA THR A 136 7.23 -6.65 -5.90
C THR A 136 5.97 -6.85 -6.75
N SER A 137 5.88 -8.00 -7.43
CA SER A 137 4.73 -8.31 -8.29
C SER A 137 3.41 -8.43 -7.51
N ALA A 138 3.46 -8.87 -6.24
CA ALA A 138 2.30 -8.92 -5.36
C ALA A 138 1.81 -7.52 -4.96
N GLN A 139 2.71 -6.60 -4.57
CA GLN A 139 2.36 -5.20 -4.28
C GLN A 139 1.75 -4.52 -5.50
N HIS A 140 2.39 -4.67 -6.67
CA HIS A 140 1.89 -4.06 -7.92
C HIS A 140 0.50 -4.57 -8.27
N ARG A 141 0.27 -5.90 -8.21
CA ARG A 141 -1.03 -6.50 -8.48
C ARG A 141 -2.11 -5.99 -7.52
N GLN A 142 -1.82 -5.99 -6.23
CA GLN A 142 -2.76 -5.52 -5.19
C GLN A 142 -3.12 -4.04 -5.40
N ALA A 143 -2.13 -3.17 -5.65
CA ALA A 143 -2.37 -1.76 -5.89
C ALA A 143 -3.19 -1.52 -7.17
N LEU A 144 -2.95 -2.31 -8.22
CA LEU A 144 -3.70 -2.22 -9.47
C LEU A 144 -5.17 -2.62 -9.29
N LEU A 145 -5.46 -3.73 -8.60
CA LEU A 145 -6.83 -4.16 -8.29
C LEU A 145 -7.59 -3.10 -7.47
N GLN A 146 -6.91 -2.42 -6.55
CA GLN A 146 -7.52 -1.34 -5.78
C GLN A 146 -7.76 -0.10 -6.66
N LEU A 147 -6.84 0.24 -7.57
CA LEU A 147 -7.00 1.34 -8.51
C LEU A 147 -8.12 1.09 -9.54
N GLU A 148 -8.35 -0.17 -9.92
CA GLU A 148 -9.47 -0.60 -10.75
C GLU A 148 -10.84 -0.44 -10.05
N GLY A 149 -10.85 -0.17 -8.74
CA GLY A 149 -12.06 0.18 -7.99
C GLY A 149 -12.70 -0.97 -7.23
N GLY A 150 -12.10 -2.17 -7.21
CA GLY A 150 -12.73 -3.36 -6.63
C GLY A 150 -13.16 -3.20 -5.16
N LEU A 151 -12.34 -2.55 -4.32
CA LEU A 151 -12.74 -2.23 -2.93
C LEU A 151 -13.85 -1.15 -2.88
N GLY A 152 -13.76 -0.13 -3.74
CA GLY A 152 -14.73 0.96 -3.80
C GLY A 152 -16.13 0.44 -4.09
N GLU A 153 -16.28 -0.48 -5.05
CA GLU A 153 -17.55 -1.11 -5.40
C GLU A 153 -18.15 -1.90 -4.24
N VAL A 154 -17.35 -2.68 -3.52
CA VAL A 154 -17.79 -3.44 -2.34
C VAL A 154 -18.34 -2.50 -1.27
N TYR A 155 -17.61 -1.44 -0.94
CA TYR A 155 -18.01 -0.49 0.11
C TYR A 155 -19.22 0.34 -0.31
N GLN A 156 -19.32 0.72 -1.57
CA GLN A 156 -20.52 1.39 -2.10
C GLN A 156 -21.75 0.49 -2.05
N ASN A 157 -21.61 -0.82 -2.36
CA ASN A 157 -22.72 -1.76 -2.26
C ASN A 157 -23.24 -1.90 -0.81
N TRP A 158 -22.34 -2.06 0.16
CA TRP A 158 -22.73 -2.14 1.58
C TRP A 158 -23.42 -0.88 2.05
N ARG A 159 -22.89 0.29 1.67
CA ARG A 159 -23.51 1.56 2.02
C ARG A 159 -24.89 1.71 1.38
N PHE A 160 -25.05 1.33 0.12
CA PHE A 160 -26.36 1.33 -0.54
C PHE A 160 -27.38 0.48 0.22
N ARG A 161 -27.00 -0.75 0.60
CA ARG A 161 -27.83 -1.64 1.41
C ARG A 161 -28.20 -1.04 2.77
N LEU A 162 -27.26 -0.36 3.44
CA LEU A 162 -27.56 0.35 4.69
C LEU A 162 -28.57 1.46 4.49
N ILE A 163 -28.43 2.25 3.42
CA ILE A 163 -29.39 3.32 3.09
C ILE A 163 -30.78 2.74 2.82
N GLU A 164 -30.88 1.62 2.10
CA GLU A 164 -32.16 0.93 1.89
C GLU A 164 -32.79 0.45 3.20
N ILE A 165 -31.99 -0.10 4.13
CA ILE A 165 -32.48 -0.52 5.44
C ILE A 165 -32.94 0.69 6.26
N ILE A 166 -32.15 1.76 6.30
CA ILE A 166 -32.50 3.03 6.99
C ILE A 166 -33.82 3.56 6.45
N ALA A 167 -33.99 3.62 5.12
CA ALA A 167 -35.22 4.14 4.52
C ALA A 167 -36.48 3.36 4.93
N ARG A 168 -36.37 2.03 5.14
CA ARG A 168 -37.48 1.21 5.65
C ARG A 168 -37.85 1.55 7.09
N ILE A 169 -36.87 1.87 7.93
CA ILE A 169 -37.09 2.25 9.33
C ILE A 169 -37.63 3.69 9.42
N GLU A 170 -37.07 4.64 8.67
CA GLU A 170 -37.52 6.04 8.64
C GLU A 170 -38.99 6.14 8.22
N ALA A 171 -39.40 5.35 7.23
CA ALA A 171 -40.81 5.28 6.81
C ALA A 171 -41.75 4.83 7.95
N ALA A 172 -41.27 4.12 8.97
CA ALA A 172 -42.07 3.76 10.14
C ALA A 172 -42.05 4.84 11.22
N ILE A 173 -40.96 5.61 11.33
CA ILE A 173 -40.86 6.74 12.26
C ILE A 173 -41.77 7.89 11.82
N ASP A 174 -41.80 8.18 10.51
CA ASP A 174 -42.59 9.27 9.93
C ASP A 174 -44.12 9.03 10.02
N PHE A 175 -44.55 7.78 10.18
CA PHE A 175 -45.96 7.37 10.26
C PHE A 175 -46.23 6.51 11.52
N PRO A 176 -46.18 7.11 12.73
CA PRO A 176 -46.21 6.39 14.00
C PRO A 176 -47.57 5.76 14.36
N ASP A 177 -48.63 6.08 13.61
CA ASP A 177 -49.98 5.52 13.83
C ASP A 177 -50.10 4.06 13.35
N ASP A 178 -49.16 3.58 12.52
CA ASP A 178 -49.10 2.20 12.03
C ASP A 178 -47.89 1.49 12.66
N ASP A 179 -48.14 0.47 13.50
CA ASP A 179 -47.08 -0.43 13.95
C ASP A 179 -46.36 -1.05 12.74
N LEU A 180 -45.03 -1.12 12.81
CA LEU A 180 -44.21 -1.75 11.78
C LEU A 180 -44.67 -3.20 11.55
N PRO A 181 -45.10 -3.58 10.34
CA PRO A 181 -45.47 -4.96 10.06
C PRO A 181 -44.34 -5.93 10.45
N GLN A 182 -44.69 -7.00 11.17
CA GLN A 182 -43.72 -7.98 11.71
C GLN A 182 -42.76 -8.54 10.63
N ASN A 183 -43.25 -8.71 9.40
CA ASN A 183 -42.45 -9.15 8.26
C ASN A 183 -41.36 -8.15 7.83
N ILE A 184 -41.57 -6.84 8.06
CA ILE A 184 -40.56 -5.80 7.78
C ILE A 184 -39.52 -5.79 8.89
N VAL A 185 -39.93 -5.91 10.15
CA VAL A 185 -39.02 -6.04 11.31
C VAL A 185 -38.07 -7.21 11.10
N GLU A 186 -38.61 -8.40 10.82
CA GLU A 186 -37.83 -9.62 10.56
C GLU A 186 -36.91 -9.47 9.34
N ALA A 187 -37.37 -8.80 8.28
CA ALA A 187 -36.53 -8.53 7.10
C ALA A 187 -35.37 -7.60 7.43
N VAL A 188 -35.61 -6.51 8.17
CA VAL A 188 -34.59 -5.55 8.59
C VAL A 188 -33.55 -6.22 9.49
N GLU A 189 -33.97 -6.93 10.54
CA GLU A 189 -33.05 -7.63 11.44
C GLU A 189 -32.18 -8.66 10.70
N ARG A 190 -32.79 -9.41 9.77
CA ARG A 190 -32.06 -10.36 8.92
C ARG A 190 -31.06 -9.66 8.01
N ASP A 191 -31.46 -8.58 7.34
CA ASP A 191 -30.62 -7.86 6.38
C ASP A 191 -29.42 -7.20 7.09
N VAL A 192 -29.63 -6.63 8.29
CA VAL A 192 -28.56 -6.09 9.16
C VAL A 192 -27.60 -7.18 9.60
N LYS A 193 -28.13 -8.31 10.10
CA LYS A 193 -27.30 -9.45 10.55
C LYS A 193 -26.44 -10.03 9.42
N ASN A 194 -27.02 -10.18 8.23
CA ASN A 194 -26.30 -10.66 7.06
C ASN A 194 -25.18 -9.69 6.65
N LEU A 195 -25.46 -8.38 6.65
CA LEU A 195 -24.46 -7.37 6.30
C LEU A 195 -23.34 -7.31 7.33
N SER A 196 -23.66 -7.37 8.63
CA SER A 196 -22.67 -7.42 9.69
C SER A 196 -21.72 -8.63 9.53
N ALA A 197 -22.29 -9.82 9.27
CA ALA A 197 -21.50 -11.03 9.05
C ALA A 197 -20.58 -10.93 7.82
N GLU A 198 -21.07 -10.33 6.73
CA GLU A 198 -20.29 -10.11 5.51
C GLU A 198 -19.11 -9.16 5.74
N ILE A 199 -19.33 -8.04 6.44
CA ILE A 199 -18.26 -7.09 6.78
C ILE A 199 -17.25 -7.73 7.75
N ALA A 200 -17.74 -8.49 8.75
CA ALA A 200 -16.88 -9.21 9.69
C ALA A 200 -16.02 -10.27 8.98
N GLN A 201 -16.56 -10.97 8.00
CA GLN A 201 -15.81 -11.92 7.17
C GLN A 201 -14.74 -11.20 6.33
N HIS A 202 -15.05 -10.04 5.76
CA HIS A 202 -14.07 -9.23 5.02
C HIS A 202 -12.94 -8.70 5.92
N LEU A 203 -13.23 -8.42 7.20
CA LEU A 203 -12.24 -8.03 8.20
C LEU A 203 -11.32 -9.19 8.61
N ASP A 204 -11.79 -10.44 8.54
CA ASP A 204 -11.03 -11.66 8.87
C ASP A 204 -10.08 -12.12 7.75
N ASP A 205 -9.34 -11.19 7.17
CA ASP A 205 -8.37 -11.44 6.10
C ASP A 205 -6.93 -11.69 6.64
N LYS A 206 -6.79 -11.89 7.95
CA LYS A 206 -5.49 -12.04 8.66
C LYS A 206 -4.49 -10.90 8.37
N LYS A 207 -4.99 -9.72 8.01
CA LYS A 207 -4.19 -8.55 7.61
C LYS A 207 -3.31 -8.79 6.39
N ILE A 208 -3.69 -9.73 5.50
CA ILE A 208 -2.83 -10.12 4.38
C ILE A 208 -2.58 -8.97 3.39
N GLY A 209 -3.58 -8.10 3.15
CA GLY A 209 -3.39 -6.92 2.30
C GLY A 209 -2.32 -5.96 2.83
N GLN A 210 -2.29 -5.73 4.15
CA GLN A 210 -1.25 -4.93 4.82
C GLN A 210 0.11 -5.63 4.76
N LYS A 211 0.16 -6.94 4.98
CA LYS A 211 1.38 -7.74 4.89
C LYS A 211 1.99 -7.75 3.49
N ILE A 212 1.17 -7.78 2.43
CA ILE A 212 1.66 -7.64 1.05
C ILE A 212 2.24 -6.25 0.83
N LYS A 213 1.55 -5.21 1.32
CA LYS A 213 1.97 -3.81 1.18
C LYS A 213 3.28 -3.53 1.91
N ASP A 214 3.35 -3.85 3.19
CA ASP A 214 4.46 -3.51 4.09
C ASP A 214 5.59 -4.55 4.09
N GLY A 215 5.31 -5.76 3.59
CA GLY A 215 6.20 -6.92 3.58
C GLY A 215 5.95 -7.89 4.74
N LEU A 216 6.22 -9.17 4.48
CA LEU A 216 6.16 -10.24 5.47
C LEU A 216 7.39 -10.20 6.38
N ASN A 217 7.18 -10.44 7.67
CA ASN A 217 8.25 -10.48 8.66
C ASN A 217 8.91 -11.87 8.69
N LEU A 218 10.23 -11.91 8.45
CA LEU A 218 11.06 -13.08 8.56
C LEU A 218 11.95 -12.98 9.82
N ALA A 219 11.76 -13.90 10.76
CA ALA A 219 12.65 -14.02 11.92
C ALA A 219 13.65 -15.17 11.74
N ILE A 220 14.93 -14.89 12.04
CA ILE A 220 15.99 -15.91 12.01
C ILE A 220 16.41 -16.21 13.44
N ILE A 221 16.14 -17.43 13.87
CA ILE A 221 16.31 -17.90 15.24
C ILE A 221 17.39 -18.99 15.26
N GLY A 222 18.27 -18.98 16.25
CA GLY A 222 19.22 -20.07 16.46
C GLY A 222 20.29 -19.71 17.48
N ALA A 223 21.09 -20.68 17.92
CA ALA A 223 22.16 -20.42 18.87
C ALA A 223 23.24 -19.46 18.29
N PRO A 224 24.13 -18.86 19.10
CA PRO A 224 25.31 -18.17 18.59
C PRO A 224 26.11 -19.07 17.64
N ASN A 225 26.74 -18.46 16.62
CA ASN A 225 27.65 -19.15 15.69
C ASN A 225 27.06 -20.29 14.82
N VAL A 226 25.75 -20.52 14.84
CA VAL A 226 25.08 -21.52 13.97
C VAL A 226 25.05 -21.11 12.49
N GLY A 227 25.42 -19.87 12.17
CA GLY A 227 25.50 -19.35 10.80
C GLY A 227 24.41 -18.36 10.40
N LYS A 228 23.75 -17.69 11.35
CA LYS A 228 22.69 -16.69 11.07
C LYS A 228 23.14 -15.58 10.12
N SER A 229 24.29 -14.97 10.37
CA SER A 229 24.85 -13.93 9.51
C SER A 229 25.20 -14.46 8.11
N SER A 230 25.68 -15.70 8.02
CA SER A 230 25.92 -16.37 6.74
C SER A 230 24.62 -16.59 5.96
N LEU A 231 23.51 -16.89 6.65
CA LEU A 231 22.20 -17.05 6.02
C LEU A 231 21.67 -15.73 5.48
N ILE A 232 21.77 -14.65 6.27
CA ILE A 232 21.37 -13.30 5.85
C ILE A 232 22.16 -12.89 4.61
N ASN A 233 23.48 -13.06 4.62
CA ASN A 233 24.32 -12.74 3.47
C ASN A 233 23.96 -13.59 2.26
N PHE A 234 23.69 -14.89 2.45
CA PHE A 234 23.25 -15.77 1.37
C PHE A 234 21.93 -15.27 0.74
N LEU A 235 20.93 -14.94 1.56
CA LEU A 235 19.65 -14.42 1.08
C LEU A 235 19.84 -13.06 0.38
N ALA A 236 20.65 -12.16 0.96
CA ALA A 236 20.91 -10.82 0.40
C ALA A 236 21.75 -10.82 -0.88
N GLN A 237 22.58 -11.85 -1.11
CA GLN A 237 23.40 -11.99 -2.33
C GLN A 237 22.74 -12.86 -3.40
N SER A 238 21.64 -13.53 -3.06
CA SER A 238 20.86 -14.29 -4.03
C SER A 238 20.05 -13.36 -4.93
N GLU A 239 19.59 -13.87 -6.08
CA GLU A 239 18.74 -13.14 -7.06
C GLU A 239 17.38 -12.66 -6.48
N VAL A 240 17.14 -12.94 -5.20
CA VAL A 240 16.01 -12.54 -4.38
C VAL A 240 16.12 -11.10 -3.88
N ALA A 241 17.32 -10.54 -3.71
CA ALA A 241 17.45 -9.23 -3.08
C ALA A 241 17.13 -8.08 -4.06
N ILE A 242 16.15 -7.24 -3.70
CA ILE A 242 15.94 -5.96 -4.35
C ILE A 242 16.67 -4.91 -3.49
N VAL A 243 17.72 -4.33 -4.04
CA VAL A 243 18.37 -3.17 -3.42
C VAL A 243 17.61 -1.94 -3.88
N SER A 244 16.81 -1.37 -2.98
CA SER A 244 16.12 -0.11 -3.25
C SER A 244 17.06 1.07 -2.99
N GLU A 245 17.47 1.76 -4.06
CA GLU A 245 18.22 3.02 -4.00
C GLU A 245 17.29 4.23 -3.99
N PHE A 246 16.34 4.33 -3.05
CA PHE A 246 15.61 5.59 -2.89
C PHE A 246 16.47 6.61 -2.14
N ALA A 247 17.16 7.47 -2.91
CA ALA A 247 17.75 8.70 -2.42
C ALA A 247 16.64 9.64 -1.89
N GLY A 248 16.46 9.70 -0.56
CA GLY A 248 15.48 10.64 0.01
C GLY A 248 15.27 10.62 1.52
N THR A 249 15.51 9.51 2.22
CA THR A 249 15.42 9.52 3.70
C THR A 249 16.79 9.89 4.27
N THR A 250 16.86 11.10 4.83
CA THR A 250 18.07 11.54 5.52
C THR A 250 18.24 10.69 6.77
N ARG A 251 19.35 9.94 6.79
CA ARG A 251 19.82 9.07 7.88
C ARG A 251 18.83 7.95 8.21
N ASP A 252 18.86 6.85 7.48
CA ASP A 252 18.57 5.54 8.06
C ASP A 252 19.16 4.41 7.20
N ILE A 253 19.42 3.31 7.88
CA ILE A 253 20.12 2.11 7.43
C ILE A 253 19.50 1.59 6.12
N VAL A 254 20.35 1.22 5.15
CA VAL A 254 19.94 0.42 3.99
C VAL A 254 19.39 -0.91 4.53
N GLU A 255 18.08 -0.98 4.78
CA GLU A 255 17.41 -2.25 5.05
C GLU A 255 17.46 -3.04 3.74
N ALA A 256 18.24 -4.12 3.72
CA ALA A 256 18.26 -5.03 2.59
C ALA A 256 16.92 -5.77 2.55
N HIS A 257 16.25 -5.66 1.41
CA HIS A 257 14.89 -6.03 1.22
C HIS A 257 14.84 -7.26 0.29
N LEU A 258 14.27 -8.36 0.78
CA LEU A 258 14.26 -9.64 0.04
C LEU A 258 12.92 -9.81 -0.70
N SER A 259 12.95 -10.16 -1.98
CA SER A 259 11.78 -10.46 -2.80
C SER A 259 11.78 -11.94 -3.19
N ILE A 260 10.96 -12.75 -2.51
CA ILE A 260 10.82 -14.19 -2.78
C ILE A 260 9.38 -14.45 -3.24
N ALA A 261 9.20 -15.23 -4.30
CA ALA A 261 7.90 -15.50 -4.91
C ALA A 261 7.09 -14.22 -5.26
N GLY A 262 7.78 -13.10 -5.52
CA GLY A 262 7.13 -11.82 -5.81
C GLY A 262 6.50 -11.14 -4.60
N VAL A 263 6.93 -11.50 -3.38
CA VAL A 263 6.49 -10.91 -2.11
C VAL A 263 7.70 -10.38 -1.35
N TRP A 264 7.51 -9.25 -0.70
CA TRP A 264 8.54 -8.62 0.10
C TRP A 264 8.70 -9.32 1.46
N LEU A 265 9.94 -9.61 1.85
CA LEU A 265 10.33 -10.12 3.14
C LEU A 265 11.25 -9.13 3.85
N ARG A 266 10.85 -8.72 5.04
CA ARG A 266 11.63 -7.93 5.97
C ARG A 266 12.28 -8.84 7.00
N ILE A 267 13.60 -8.78 7.11
CA ILE A 267 14.31 -9.49 8.19
C ILE A 267 14.19 -8.64 9.46
N SER A 268 13.18 -8.93 10.27
CA SER A 268 12.76 -8.05 11.35
C SER A 268 13.62 -8.16 12.61
N ASP A 269 14.33 -9.28 12.80
CA ASP A 269 15.33 -9.49 13.86
C ASP A 269 16.06 -10.83 13.74
N THR A 270 17.28 -10.90 14.28
CA THR A 270 18.02 -12.16 14.46
C THR A 270 18.17 -12.47 15.95
N ALA A 271 17.68 -13.62 16.39
CA ALA A 271 17.81 -14.03 17.79
C ALA A 271 19.02 -14.96 17.96
N GLY A 272 20.00 -14.53 18.76
CA GLY A 272 21.03 -15.40 19.33
C GLY A 272 20.51 -16.11 20.57
N ILE A 273 20.09 -17.37 20.46
CA ILE A 273 19.66 -18.15 21.63
C ILE A 273 20.90 -18.60 22.40
N ARG A 274 21.27 -17.85 23.44
CA ARG A 274 22.32 -18.25 24.38
C ARG A 274 21.78 -18.25 25.79
N GLU A 275 22.12 -19.26 26.58
CA GLU A 275 21.98 -19.16 28.03
C GLU A 275 23.11 -18.27 28.56
N THR A 276 22.75 -17.10 29.06
CA THR A 276 23.66 -16.09 29.64
C THR A 276 23.14 -15.72 31.01
N ASN A 277 24.02 -15.33 31.94
CA ASN A 277 23.64 -14.82 33.26
C ASN A 277 23.56 -13.28 33.30
N ASP A 278 23.94 -12.60 32.22
CA ASP A 278 23.83 -11.15 32.10
C ASP A 278 22.36 -10.73 31.91
N PRO A 279 21.78 -9.91 32.82
CA PRO A 279 20.40 -9.46 32.73
C PRO A 279 20.10 -8.64 31.46
N ILE A 280 21.07 -7.90 30.90
CA ILE A 280 20.89 -7.11 29.68
C ILE A 280 20.78 -8.02 28.46
N GLU A 281 21.67 -9.01 28.37
CA GLU A 281 21.68 -9.98 27.27
C GLU A 281 20.46 -10.91 27.34
N LYS A 282 20.03 -11.34 28.55
CA LYS A 282 18.78 -12.07 28.76
C LYS A 282 17.55 -11.30 28.26
N GLU A 283 17.46 -10.01 28.59
CA GLU A 283 16.35 -9.15 28.14
C GLU A 283 16.39 -8.95 26.62
N GLY A 284 17.58 -8.83 26.02
CA GLY A 284 17.76 -8.79 24.56
C GLY A 284 17.24 -10.06 23.88
N ILE A 285 17.59 -11.25 24.41
CA ILE A 285 17.11 -12.54 23.90
C ILE A 285 15.59 -12.66 24.06
N ARG A 286 15.06 -12.28 25.22
CA ARG A 286 13.60 -12.31 25.48
C ARG A 286 12.84 -11.45 24.47
N ARG A 287 13.30 -10.22 24.20
CA ARG A 287 12.69 -9.33 23.20
C ARG A 287 12.77 -9.90 21.79
N ALA A 288 13.92 -10.47 21.41
CA ALA A 288 14.09 -11.09 20.10
C ALA A 288 13.16 -12.29 19.90
N LEU A 289 12.97 -13.12 20.93
CA LEU A 289 12.02 -14.25 20.89
C LEU A 289 10.56 -13.77 20.85
N GLN A 290 10.19 -12.72 21.59
CA GLN A 290 8.84 -12.15 21.52
C GLN A 290 8.52 -11.60 20.13
N LYS A 291 9.47 -10.92 19.50
CA LYS A 291 9.29 -10.45 18.12
C LYS A 291 9.26 -11.61 17.12
N ALA A 292 10.09 -12.63 17.32
CA ALA A 292 10.08 -13.82 16.47
C ALA A 292 8.75 -14.57 16.55
N ALA A 293 8.08 -14.58 17.72
CA ALA A 293 6.74 -15.14 17.87
C ALA A 293 5.66 -14.38 17.08
N LEU A 294 5.90 -13.11 16.74
CA LEU A 294 5.02 -12.28 15.92
C LEU A 294 5.40 -12.30 14.42
N ALA A 295 6.46 -13.02 14.04
CA ALA A 295 6.90 -13.09 12.66
C ALA A 295 5.97 -13.96 11.81
N ASP A 296 5.80 -13.58 10.54
CA ASP A 296 4.99 -14.32 9.59
C ASP A 296 5.65 -15.63 9.18
N ILE A 297 6.98 -15.64 9.08
CA ILE A 297 7.80 -16.81 8.77
C ILE A 297 9.00 -16.84 9.73
N LYS A 298 9.37 -18.04 10.19
CA LYS A 298 10.56 -18.26 11.02
C LYS A 298 11.52 -19.22 10.33
N ILE A 299 12.81 -18.92 10.42
CA ILE A 299 13.89 -19.89 10.14
C ILE A 299 14.55 -20.24 11.47
N PHE A 300 14.47 -21.51 11.86
CA PHE A 300 15.18 -22.04 13.03
C PHE A 300 16.45 -22.74 12.57
N LEU A 301 17.59 -22.07 12.77
CA LEU A 301 18.91 -22.50 12.30
C LEU A 301 19.64 -23.31 13.38
N VAL A 302 20.01 -24.53 13.01
CA VAL A 302 20.69 -25.53 13.84
C VAL A 302 22.07 -25.83 13.28
N ASP A 303 23.06 -26.01 14.14
CA ASP A 303 24.39 -26.46 13.74
C ASP A 303 24.44 -27.99 13.64
N ALA A 304 24.79 -28.54 12.48
CA ALA A 304 24.87 -29.97 12.27
C ALA A 304 25.90 -30.67 13.16
N THR A 305 26.96 -29.96 13.59
CA THR A 305 28.01 -30.51 14.47
C THR A 305 27.56 -30.69 15.92
N ASN A 306 26.56 -29.90 16.34
CA ASN A 306 25.94 -29.99 17.66
C ASN A 306 24.45 -29.62 17.56
N PRO A 307 23.60 -30.54 17.08
CA PRO A 307 22.22 -30.23 16.76
C PRO A 307 21.38 -30.12 18.04
N ILE A 308 21.20 -28.89 18.51
CA ILE A 308 20.31 -28.58 19.63
C ILE A 308 18.98 -28.07 19.05
N LEU A 309 17.94 -28.89 19.18
CA LEU A 309 16.57 -28.52 18.83
C LEU A 309 15.84 -27.94 20.05
N ARG A 310 15.07 -26.89 19.80
CA ARG A 310 14.20 -26.23 20.78
C ARG A 310 12.78 -26.30 20.26
N GLU A 311 12.10 -27.40 20.58
CA GLU A 311 10.73 -27.67 20.10
C GLU A 311 9.74 -26.58 20.53
N ASP A 312 10.00 -25.91 21.65
CA ASP A 312 9.22 -24.76 22.16
C ASP A 312 9.22 -23.55 21.23
N LEU A 313 10.11 -23.49 20.24
CA LEU A 313 10.24 -22.39 19.28
C LEU A 313 9.77 -22.77 17.85
N ILE A 314 9.35 -24.01 17.66
CA ILE A 314 8.94 -24.56 16.37
C ILE A 314 7.40 -24.62 16.32
N ASP A 315 6.81 -23.98 15.32
CA ASP A 315 5.38 -24.08 15.01
C ASP A 315 5.19 -24.29 13.49
N GLU A 316 3.94 -24.22 13.02
CA GLU A 316 3.59 -24.35 11.60
C GLU A 316 4.27 -23.33 10.68
N ASN A 317 4.71 -22.18 11.18
CA ASN A 317 5.36 -21.12 10.40
C ASN A 317 6.89 -21.23 10.42
N THR A 318 7.45 -22.20 11.15
CA THR A 318 8.90 -22.43 11.25
C THR A 318 9.43 -23.36 10.16
N ILE A 319 10.49 -22.93 9.47
CA ILE A 319 11.38 -23.78 8.66
C ILE A 319 12.60 -24.13 9.51
N VAL A 320 12.79 -25.42 9.81
CA VAL A 320 13.98 -25.90 10.50
C VAL A 320 15.10 -26.09 9.47
N VAL A 321 16.25 -25.46 9.69
CA VAL A 321 17.40 -25.51 8.81
C VAL A 321 18.62 -26.02 9.57
N VAL A 322 19.20 -27.11 9.10
CA VAL A 322 20.42 -27.69 9.66
C VAL A 322 21.60 -27.27 8.78
N ASN A 323 22.44 -26.39 9.31
CA ASN A 323 23.58 -25.80 8.62
C ASN A 323 24.89 -26.49 8.98
N LYS A 324 25.93 -26.30 8.15
CA LYS A 324 27.30 -26.87 8.30
C LYS A 324 27.36 -28.38 8.07
N ILE A 325 26.52 -28.91 7.17
CA ILE A 325 26.55 -30.34 6.80
C ILE A 325 27.88 -30.78 6.19
N ASP A 326 28.70 -29.84 5.72
CA ASP A 326 30.06 -30.09 5.23
C ASP A 326 31.04 -30.54 6.33
N LEU A 327 30.69 -30.32 7.60
CA LEU A 327 31.50 -30.72 8.76
C LEU A 327 31.09 -32.06 9.37
N VAL A 328 29.98 -32.66 8.90
CA VAL A 328 29.47 -33.94 9.41
C VAL A 328 29.39 -34.99 8.29
N GLY A 329 29.68 -36.25 8.63
CA GLY A 329 29.61 -37.36 7.67
C GLY A 329 28.17 -37.70 7.26
N ALA A 330 28.01 -38.45 6.16
CA ALA A 330 26.73 -38.81 5.54
C ALA A 330 25.73 -39.51 6.48
N THR A 331 26.20 -40.10 7.59
CA THR A 331 25.39 -40.90 8.52
C THR A 331 24.48 -40.04 9.43
N LEU A 332 24.84 -38.78 9.70
CA LEU A 332 23.98 -37.85 10.47
C LEU A 332 22.89 -37.20 9.60
N GLN A 333 23.08 -37.17 8.27
CA GLN A 333 22.16 -36.54 7.32
C GLN A 333 20.82 -37.29 7.18
N GLN A 334 20.74 -38.55 7.62
CA GLN A 334 19.51 -39.36 7.54
C GLN A 334 18.70 -39.41 8.85
N ALA A 335 19.24 -38.86 9.95
CA ALA A 335 18.71 -39.11 11.30
C ALA A 335 17.69 -38.07 11.81
N GLN A 336 17.49 -36.94 11.10
CA GLN A 336 16.47 -35.94 11.44
C GLN A 336 15.46 -35.88 10.29
N GLY A 337 14.22 -36.33 10.55
CA GLY A 337 13.22 -36.69 9.54
C GLY A 337 12.81 -35.58 8.55
N ASP A 338 11.92 -35.96 7.62
CA ASP A 338 11.45 -35.26 6.40
C ASP A 338 11.07 -33.76 6.48
N LYS A 339 11.12 -33.13 7.65
CA LYS A 339 10.68 -31.73 7.87
C LYS A 339 11.79 -30.70 7.91
N SER A 340 13.06 -31.07 8.08
CA SER A 340 14.19 -30.12 8.12
C SER A 340 14.91 -29.97 6.77
N VAL A 341 15.41 -28.76 6.47
CA VAL A 341 16.28 -28.50 5.31
C VAL A 341 17.73 -28.65 5.74
N MET A 342 18.49 -29.53 5.07
CA MET A 342 19.90 -29.77 5.38
C MET A 342 20.81 -29.10 4.34
N LEU A 343 21.64 -28.15 4.76
CA LEU A 343 22.44 -27.35 3.85
C LEU A 343 23.82 -26.96 4.39
N SER A 344 24.68 -26.49 3.48
CA SER A 344 25.92 -25.79 3.85
C SER A 344 25.89 -24.40 3.22
N LEU A 345 25.70 -23.37 4.05
CA LEU A 345 25.77 -21.97 3.60
C LEU A 345 27.18 -21.60 3.12
N LEU A 346 28.22 -22.24 3.67
CA LEU A 346 29.61 -21.98 3.30
C LEU A 346 29.97 -22.56 1.92
N LYS A 347 29.45 -23.76 1.61
CA LYS A 347 29.69 -24.43 0.33
C LYS A 347 28.60 -24.20 -0.71
N HIS A 348 27.56 -23.44 -0.37
CA HIS A 348 26.34 -23.27 -1.17
C HIS A 348 25.71 -24.61 -1.59
N ALA A 349 25.79 -25.62 -0.72
CA ALA A 349 25.22 -26.95 -0.98
C ALA A 349 23.78 -27.03 -0.45
N ASN A 350 22.86 -27.57 -1.26
CA ASN A 350 21.43 -27.76 -0.95
C ASN A 350 20.68 -26.47 -0.55
N THR A 351 21.15 -25.29 -0.96
CA THR A 351 20.50 -24.03 -0.62
C THR A 351 19.21 -23.77 -1.39
N SER A 352 19.02 -24.42 -2.55
CA SER A 352 17.79 -24.33 -3.35
C SER A 352 16.57 -24.88 -2.61
N GLU A 353 16.72 -25.93 -1.80
CA GLU A 353 15.63 -26.51 -1.01
C GLU A 353 15.08 -25.49 0.02
N LEU A 354 15.96 -24.70 0.63
CA LEU A 354 15.54 -23.63 1.55
C LEU A 354 14.71 -22.58 0.82
N LEU A 355 15.16 -22.15 -0.36
CA LEU A 355 14.42 -21.18 -1.17
C LEU A 355 13.05 -21.71 -1.58
N SER A 356 12.98 -22.96 -2.05
CA SER A 356 11.69 -23.59 -2.42
C SER A 356 10.73 -23.71 -1.22
N LYS A 357 11.20 -24.09 -0.02
CA LYS A 357 10.34 -24.13 1.17
C LYS A 357 9.90 -22.74 1.63
N LEU A 358 10.76 -21.72 1.46
CA LEU A 358 10.38 -20.33 1.71
C LEU A 358 9.30 -19.87 0.74
N GLU A 359 9.47 -20.14 -0.56
CA GLU A 359 8.46 -19.84 -1.60
C GLU A 359 7.12 -20.51 -1.29
N GLU A 360 7.13 -21.80 -0.93
CA GLU A 360 5.91 -22.54 -0.56
C GLU A 360 5.19 -21.90 0.63
N LYS A 361 5.93 -21.54 1.69
CA LYS A 361 5.34 -20.86 2.86
C LYS A 361 4.77 -19.49 2.50
N ILE A 362 5.47 -18.72 1.69
CA ILE A 362 5.02 -17.38 1.26
C ILE A 362 3.73 -17.50 0.44
N LEU A 363 3.68 -18.43 -0.52
CA LEU A 363 2.49 -18.65 -1.35
C LEU A 363 1.30 -19.21 -0.57
N ALA A 364 1.54 -19.96 0.51
CA ALA A 364 0.49 -20.39 1.42
C ALA A 364 -0.09 -19.22 2.24
N LEU A 365 0.72 -18.21 2.56
CA LEU A 365 0.30 -17.02 3.30
C LEU A 365 -0.37 -15.98 2.39
N VAL A 366 0.18 -15.79 1.18
CA VAL A 366 -0.27 -14.82 0.18
C VAL A 366 -1.03 -15.58 -0.91
N PRO A 367 -2.34 -15.79 -0.75
CA PRO A 367 -3.10 -16.54 -1.73
C PRO A 367 -3.14 -15.78 -3.06
N ASN A 368 -3.16 -16.51 -4.18
CA ASN A 368 -3.46 -15.97 -5.50
C ASN A 368 -4.94 -15.58 -5.59
N GLN A 369 -5.39 -14.62 -4.78
CA GLN A 369 -6.77 -14.14 -4.80
C GLN A 369 -6.93 -13.02 -5.83
N SER A 370 -8.06 -13.07 -6.52
CA SER A 370 -8.56 -12.00 -7.41
C SER A 370 -9.37 -10.95 -6.65
N SER A 371 -9.69 -11.22 -5.37
CA SER A 371 -10.52 -10.33 -4.56
C SER A 371 -9.68 -9.22 -3.92
N PRO A 372 -10.20 -8.00 -3.89
CA PRO A 372 -9.45 -6.85 -3.39
C PRO A 372 -9.31 -6.90 -1.85
N LEU A 373 -8.07 -6.91 -1.36
CA LEU A 373 -7.73 -7.00 0.07
C LEU A 373 -7.71 -5.65 0.78
N ILE A 374 -7.93 -5.62 2.10
CA ILE A 374 -7.82 -4.40 2.90
C ILE A 374 -6.35 -4.05 3.14
N THR A 375 -5.88 -3.00 2.49
CA THR A 375 -4.49 -2.50 2.55
C THR A 375 -4.27 -1.42 3.61
N GLN A 376 -5.32 -0.70 4.00
CA GLN A 376 -5.21 0.48 4.86
C GLN A 376 -5.82 0.24 6.23
N GLU A 377 -5.10 0.61 7.30
CA GLU A 377 -5.61 0.49 8.67
C GLU A 377 -6.84 1.36 8.92
N ARG A 378 -6.92 2.53 8.27
CA ARG A 378 -8.10 3.41 8.31
C ARG A 378 -9.38 2.69 7.89
N TYR A 379 -9.29 1.82 6.89
CA TYR A 379 -10.45 1.05 6.42
C TYR A 379 -10.88 0.05 7.48
N ARG A 380 -9.93 -0.66 8.09
CA ARG A 380 -10.23 -1.62 9.17
C ARG A 380 -10.91 -0.96 10.35
N VAL A 381 -10.37 0.16 10.83
CA VAL A 381 -10.95 0.90 11.97
C VAL A 381 -12.39 1.31 11.64
N ALA A 382 -12.63 1.88 10.46
CA ALA A 382 -13.98 2.27 10.04
C ALA A 382 -14.92 1.06 9.92
N LEU A 383 -14.47 -0.05 9.33
CA LEU A 383 -15.28 -1.27 9.20
C LEU A 383 -15.55 -1.94 10.55
N GLN A 384 -14.60 -1.90 11.50
CA GLN A 384 -14.79 -2.40 12.87
C GLN A 384 -15.85 -1.59 13.62
N GLU A 385 -15.78 -0.25 13.54
CA GLU A 385 -16.82 0.61 14.12
C GLU A 385 -18.16 0.42 13.41
N CYS A 386 -18.17 0.18 12.09
CA CYS A 386 -19.39 -0.18 11.35
C CYS A 386 -20.02 -1.47 11.92
N VAL A 387 -19.26 -2.55 12.02
CA VAL A 387 -19.73 -3.83 12.59
C VAL A 387 -20.26 -3.64 14.00
N LYS A 388 -19.54 -2.91 14.85
CA LYS A 388 -19.99 -2.62 16.22
C LYS A 388 -21.36 -1.94 16.25
N ASN A 389 -21.58 -0.91 15.43
CA ASN A 389 -22.88 -0.25 15.34
C ASN A 389 -23.98 -1.20 14.81
N LEU A 390 -23.65 -2.10 13.86
CA LEU A 390 -24.59 -3.11 13.36
C LEU A 390 -24.89 -4.22 14.38
N GLU A 391 -23.96 -4.54 15.26
CA GLU A 391 -24.16 -5.48 16.37
C GLU A 391 -24.97 -4.86 17.51
N ASP A 392 -24.79 -3.55 17.76
CA ASP A 392 -25.57 -2.80 18.74
C ASP A 392 -27.01 -2.54 18.27
N PHE A 393 -27.29 -2.59 16.96
CA PHE A 393 -28.62 -2.42 16.40
C PHE A 393 -29.65 -3.39 16.98
N SER A 394 -30.79 -2.87 17.44
CA SER A 394 -31.92 -3.69 17.87
C SER A 394 -33.23 -2.93 17.80
N LEU A 395 -34.22 -3.50 17.10
CA LEU A 395 -35.59 -2.96 17.03
C LEU A 395 -36.38 -3.17 18.33
N GLN A 396 -35.86 -3.95 19.28
CA GLN A 396 -36.44 -4.06 20.64
C GLN A 396 -36.13 -2.83 21.51
N LYS A 397 -35.12 -2.04 21.11
CA LYS A 397 -34.85 -0.73 21.70
C LYS A 397 -35.84 0.29 21.12
N ASN A 398 -35.64 1.56 21.44
CA ASN A 398 -36.33 2.65 20.76
C ASN A 398 -35.94 2.66 19.26
N ILE A 399 -36.93 2.69 18.36
CA ILE A 399 -36.74 2.69 16.90
C ILE A 399 -35.87 3.85 16.39
N GLU A 400 -35.91 5.01 17.04
CA GLU A 400 -35.06 6.16 16.72
C GLU A 400 -33.59 5.86 17.04
N LEU A 401 -33.32 5.15 18.14
CA LEU A 401 -31.95 4.72 18.48
C LEU A 401 -31.46 3.68 17.49
N ALA A 402 -32.32 2.72 17.10
CA ALA A 402 -31.99 1.72 16.10
C ALA A 402 -31.68 2.36 14.73
N ALA A 403 -32.44 3.38 14.33
CA ALA A 403 -32.17 4.15 13.12
C ALA A 403 -30.81 4.88 13.22
N GLU A 404 -30.49 5.47 14.37
CA GLU A 404 -29.21 6.14 14.58
C GLU A 404 -28.01 5.19 14.51
N ASP A 405 -28.10 3.98 15.08
CA ASP A 405 -27.07 2.94 14.97
C ASP A 405 -26.74 2.64 13.49
N LEU A 406 -27.77 2.54 12.63
CA LEU A 406 -27.57 2.34 11.19
C LEU A 406 -26.98 3.58 10.49
N ARG A 407 -27.38 4.80 10.87
CA ARG A 407 -26.78 6.03 10.33
C ARG A 407 -25.29 6.12 10.67
N LEU A 408 -24.92 5.74 11.89
CA LEU A 408 -23.52 5.67 12.32
C LEU A 408 -22.76 4.63 11.50
N ALA A 409 -23.30 3.42 11.32
CA ALA A 409 -22.69 2.40 10.47
C ALA A 409 -22.48 2.88 9.02
N ALA A 410 -23.50 3.49 8.42
CA ALA A 410 -23.43 4.04 7.05
C ALA A 410 -22.40 5.18 6.95
N ARG A 411 -22.28 6.00 8.00
CA ARG A 411 -21.27 7.06 8.10
C ARG A 411 -19.87 6.49 8.14
N GLU A 412 -19.61 5.41 8.86
CA GLU A 412 -18.29 4.78 8.91
C GLU A 412 -17.84 4.29 7.53
N ILE A 413 -18.73 3.63 6.77
CA ILE A 413 -18.43 3.27 5.37
C ILE A 413 -18.24 4.53 4.52
N GLY A 414 -19.08 5.55 4.72
CA GLY A 414 -18.98 6.86 4.07
C GLY A 414 -17.62 7.55 4.24
N LYS A 415 -16.95 7.37 5.39
CA LYS A 415 -15.58 7.86 5.60
C LYS A 415 -14.58 7.16 4.68
N ILE A 416 -14.75 5.87 4.38
CA ILE A 416 -13.81 5.09 3.56
C ILE A 416 -13.82 5.59 2.12
N ILE A 417 -15.01 5.63 1.51
CA ILE A 417 -15.25 6.02 0.10
C ILE A 417 -15.08 7.52 -0.17
N GLY A 418 -15.04 8.34 0.88
CA GLY A 418 -14.82 9.77 0.78
C GLY A 418 -16.08 10.61 0.65
N GLU A 419 -17.20 10.17 1.23
CA GLU A 419 -18.46 10.92 1.19
C GLU A 419 -18.76 11.73 2.46
N VAL A 420 -18.11 11.42 3.59
CA VAL A 420 -18.36 12.10 4.87
C VAL A 420 -17.06 12.43 5.61
N GLY A 421 -16.96 13.66 6.14
CA GLY A 421 -15.97 14.03 7.16
C GLY A 421 -14.50 13.97 6.71
N ILE A 422 -14.25 14.17 5.42
CA ILE A 422 -12.95 13.91 4.82
C ILE A 422 -11.97 15.08 4.82
N GLU A 423 -12.39 16.31 5.10
CA GLU A 423 -11.57 17.52 4.92
C GLU A 423 -10.19 17.40 5.58
N ASN A 424 -10.16 16.99 6.86
CA ASN A 424 -8.91 16.81 7.61
C ASN A 424 -8.13 15.56 7.19
N ILE A 425 -8.80 14.55 6.63
CA ILE A 425 -8.19 13.28 6.24
C ILE A 425 -7.52 13.41 4.86
N LEU A 426 -8.12 14.18 3.94
CA LEU A 426 -7.58 14.40 2.60
C LEU A 426 -6.18 14.99 2.69
N ASP A 427 -5.97 15.99 3.53
CA ASP A 427 -4.65 16.62 3.66
C ASP A 427 -3.60 15.64 4.18
N VAL A 428 -3.97 14.77 5.13
CA VAL A 428 -3.07 13.72 5.64
C VAL A 428 -2.76 12.68 4.56
N ILE A 429 -3.77 12.22 3.81
CA ILE A 429 -3.59 11.25 2.72
C ILE A 429 -2.67 11.84 1.65
N PHE A 430 -3.01 13.01 1.10
CA PHE A 430 -2.30 13.60 -0.03
C PHE A 430 -0.94 14.18 0.35
N SER A 431 -0.72 14.56 1.61
CA SER A 431 0.62 14.94 2.09
C SER A 431 1.67 13.83 1.99
N ARG A 432 1.24 12.55 1.98
CA ARG A 432 2.14 11.40 1.84
C ARG A 432 2.56 11.16 0.38
N PHE A 433 1.94 11.85 -0.56
CA PHE A 433 2.27 11.74 -1.98
C PHE A 433 3.49 12.61 -2.28
N CYS A 434 4.22 12.26 -3.34
CA CYS A 434 5.25 13.14 -3.85
C CYS A 434 4.63 14.42 -4.44
N ILE A 435 5.38 15.52 -4.42
CA ILE A 435 5.05 16.72 -5.19
C ILE A 435 4.98 16.33 -6.68
N GLY A 436 3.94 16.79 -7.38
CA GLY A 436 3.69 16.44 -8.79
C GLY A 436 2.75 15.25 -9.00
N LYS A 437 2.27 14.62 -7.93
CA LYS A 437 1.25 13.56 -7.98
C LYS A 437 -0.14 14.08 -7.62
#